data_AF-A0AA42SVW0-F1
#
_entry.id   AF-A0AA42SVW0-F1
#
_cell.length_a   1.000
_cell.length_b   1.000
_cell.length_c   1.000
_cell.angle_alpha   90.00
_cell.angle_beta   90.00
_cell.angle_gamma   90.00
#
_symmetry.space_group_name_H-M   'P 1'
#
loop_
_entity.id
_entity.type
_entity.pdbx_description
1 polymer ?
#
loop_
_entity_poly.entity_id
_entity_poly.type
_entity_poly.pdbx_seq_one_letter_code
_entity_poly.pdbx_strand_id
1 'polypeptide(L)'
;MFIVMTNAHERKKQPDVVRRNLLDCAAKLAADQGVAALSVQAVADAAGVTKGGLFHHFASKQALLEAVMADLVLALDAEIDALISQDCEAYGCFTRAYVNAVFADRDRDSGRQWAALSVSMVGEPSLRRMWTSWFAGRLSRHKETDDGVILEMVRLAADGIWFADLLADDGRAGGDRAALKARMIAQTKKETER
;
A
#
# COMPACT_ATOMS: atom_id res chain seq x y z
N MET A 1 -21.96 -58.11 0.56
CA MET A 1 -21.66 -57.13 1.62
C MET A 1 -20.96 -55.96 0.94
N PHE A 2 -21.66 -54.82 0.85
CA PHE A 2 -21.31 -53.69 -0.01
C PHE A 2 -20.06 -52.94 0.49
N ILE A 3 -19.10 -52.70 -0.40
CA ILE A 3 -18.08 -51.67 -0.25
C ILE A 3 -18.72 -50.37 -0.75
N VAL A 4 -18.95 -49.41 0.14
CA VAL A 4 -19.21 -48.02 -0.25
C VAL A 4 -17.99 -47.21 0.16
N MET A 5 -17.04 -47.06 -0.77
CA MET A 5 -16.16 -45.90 -0.78
C MET A 5 -17.04 -44.70 -1.09
N THR A 6 -17.37 -43.88 -0.07
CA THR A 6 -18.06 -42.61 -0.28
C THR A 6 -17.03 -41.49 -0.22
N ASN A 7 -16.58 -41.13 -1.42
CA ASN A 7 -16.05 -39.85 -1.87
C ASN A 7 -15.61 -38.84 -0.80
N ALA A 8 -14.30 -38.58 -0.81
CA ALA A 8 -13.68 -37.32 -0.43
C ALA A 8 -14.26 -36.18 -1.27
N HIS A 9 -15.48 -35.77 -0.96
CA HIS A 9 -16.20 -34.70 -1.63
C HIS A 9 -15.47 -33.37 -1.41
N GLU A 10 -14.87 -32.89 -2.49
CA GLU A 10 -14.75 -31.49 -2.86
C GLU A 10 -14.48 -30.51 -1.70
N ARG A 11 -13.21 -30.43 -1.28
CA ARG A 11 -12.71 -29.19 -0.67
C ARG A 11 -12.82 -28.12 -1.75
N LYS A 12 -13.96 -27.40 -1.81
CA LYS A 12 -14.20 -26.25 -2.69
C LYS A 12 -12.96 -25.38 -2.64
N LYS A 13 -12.11 -25.49 -3.66
CA LYS A 13 -10.94 -24.64 -3.82
C LYS A 13 -11.52 -23.23 -3.92
N GLN A 14 -11.27 -22.41 -2.92
CA GLN A 14 -11.54 -20.98 -2.95
C GLN A 14 -10.24 -20.32 -3.41
N PRO A 15 -9.91 -20.35 -4.72
CA PRO A 15 -8.63 -19.85 -5.22
C PRO A 15 -8.41 -18.39 -4.86
N ASP A 16 -9.48 -17.59 -4.80
CA ASP A 16 -9.40 -16.17 -4.44
C ASP A 16 -9.05 -15.96 -2.97
N VAL A 17 -9.57 -16.80 -2.07
CA VAL A 17 -9.25 -16.74 -0.63
C VAL A 17 -7.81 -17.14 -0.39
N VAL A 18 -7.33 -18.19 -1.08
CA VAL A 18 -5.91 -18.58 -1.01
C VAL A 18 -5.01 -17.49 -1.58
N ARG A 19 -5.40 -16.89 -2.71
CA ARG A 19 -4.67 -15.78 -3.33
C ARG A 19 -4.59 -14.56 -2.40
N ARG A 20 -5.69 -14.17 -1.76
CA ARG A 20 -5.73 -13.07 -0.78
C ARG A 20 -4.81 -13.39 0.41
N ASN A 21 -4.92 -14.58 1.00
CA ASN A 21 -4.05 -14.99 2.11
C ASN A 21 -2.55 -14.95 1.73
N LEU A 22 -2.20 -15.37 0.51
CA LEU A 22 -0.83 -15.28 0.01
C LEU A 22 -0.34 -13.82 -0.09
N LEU A 23 -1.18 -12.89 -0.54
CA LEU A 23 -0.85 -11.46 -0.59
C LEU A 23 -0.67 -10.88 0.80
N ASP A 24 -1.57 -11.21 1.73
CA ASP A 24 -1.53 -10.70 3.10
C ASP A 24 -0.26 -11.20 3.84
N CYS A 25 0.06 -12.49 3.71
CA CYS A 25 1.30 -13.05 4.27
C CYS A 25 2.54 -12.43 3.62
N ALA A 26 2.54 -12.22 2.31
CA ALA A 26 3.66 -11.60 1.60
C ALA A 26 3.85 -10.14 2.04
N ALA A 27 2.79 -9.35 2.14
CA ALA A 27 2.84 -7.96 2.58
C ALA A 27 3.38 -7.87 4.02
N LYS A 28 2.91 -8.74 4.92
CA LYS A 28 3.40 -8.80 6.31
C LYS A 28 4.88 -9.18 6.39
N LEU A 29 5.30 -10.23 5.68
CA LEU A 29 6.71 -10.64 5.66
C LEU A 29 7.63 -9.54 5.09
N ALA A 30 7.18 -8.84 4.04
CA ALA A 30 7.91 -7.70 3.49
C ALA A 30 8.05 -6.57 4.52
N ALA A 31 6.98 -6.27 5.27
CA ALA A 31 6.97 -5.25 6.32
C ALA A 31 7.91 -5.58 7.49
N ASP A 32 7.89 -6.84 7.93
CA ASP A 32 8.62 -7.27 9.15
C ASP A 32 10.10 -7.56 8.90
N GLN A 33 10.44 -8.10 7.72
CA GLN A 33 11.77 -8.65 7.44
C GLN A 33 12.43 -8.03 6.19
N GLY A 34 11.74 -7.11 5.51
CA GLY A 34 12.16 -6.53 4.24
C GLY A 34 11.92 -7.46 3.04
N VAL A 35 11.86 -6.88 1.84
CA VAL A 35 11.61 -7.62 0.59
C VAL A 35 12.74 -8.58 0.21
N ALA A 36 13.95 -8.36 0.74
CA ALA A 36 15.06 -9.30 0.57
C ALA A 36 14.76 -10.66 1.24
N ALA A 37 14.18 -10.64 2.45
CA ALA A 37 13.82 -11.84 3.19
C ALA A 37 12.56 -12.54 2.64
N LEU A 38 11.76 -11.84 1.84
CA LEU A 38 10.57 -12.41 1.20
C LEU A 38 10.97 -13.50 0.19
N SER A 39 10.77 -14.76 0.54
CA SER A 39 10.99 -15.90 -0.35
C SER A 39 9.67 -16.61 -0.64
N VAL A 40 9.57 -17.25 -1.81
CA VAL A 40 8.41 -18.07 -2.18
C VAL A 40 8.15 -19.14 -1.10
N GLN A 41 9.21 -19.69 -0.51
CA GLN A 41 9.09 -20.69 0.54
C GLN A 41 8.51 -20.08 1.82
N ALA A 42 9.08 -18.97 2.30
CA ALA A 42 8.59 -18.29 3.51
C ALA A 42 7.12 -17.87 3.40
N VAL A 43 6.70 -17.37 2.23
CA VAL A 43 5.29 -16.99 1.98
C VAL A 43 4.39 -18.23 1.93
N ALA A 44 4.83 -19.30 1.28
CA ALA A 44 4.07 -20.55 1.24
C ALA A 44 3.86 -21.14 2.63
N ASP A 45 4.92 -21.15 3.45
CA ASP A 45 4.89 -21.63 4.83
C ASP A 45 3.96 -20.77 5.69
N ALA A 46 4.08 -19.43 5.61
CA ALA A 46 3.22 -18.50 6.33
C ALA A 46 1.74 -18.63 5.93
N ALA A 47 1.46 -18.85 4.65
CA ALA A 47 0.10 -19.00 4.13
C ALA A 47 -0.46 -20.42 4.28
N GLY A 48 0.31 -21.38 4.82
CA GLY A 48 -0.11 -22.77 5.00
C GLY A 48 -0.36 -23.52 3.69
N VAL A 49 0.35 -23.16 2.62
CA VAL A 49 0.25 -23.81 1.30
C VAL A 49 1.58 -24.40 0.86
N THR A 50 1.55 -25.28 -0.15
CA THR A 50 2.79 -25.78 -0.75
C THR A 50 3.39 -24.73 -1.69
N LYS A 51 4.71 -24.82 -1.94
CA LYS A 51 5.40 -24.02 -2.95
C LYS A 51 4.75 -24.14 -4.34
N GLY A 52 4.33 -25.36 -4.73
CA GLY A 52 3.56 -25.58 -5.96
C GLY A 52 2.19 -24.90 -5.93
N GLY A 53 1.51 -24.95 -4.78
CA GLY A 53 0.29 -24.20 -4.48
C GLY A 53 0.41 -22.70 -4.75
N LEU A 54 1.49 -22.09 -4.26
CA LEU A 54 1.77 -20.67 -4.49
C LEU A 54 2.03 -20.38 -5.98
N PHE A 55 2.83 -21.22 -6.66
CA PHE A 55 3.12 -21.03 -8.09
C PHE A 55 1.89 -21.14 -9.00
N HIS A 56 0.84 -21.83 -8.56
CA HIS A 56 -0.45 -21.79 -9.27
C HIS A 56 -1.10 -20.40 -9.27
N HIS A 57 -0.77 -19.53 -8.31
CA HIS A 57 -1.30 -18.16 -8.20
C HIS A 57 -0.32 -17.08 -8.69
N PHE A 58 0.99 -17.31 -8.54
CA PHE A 58 2.04 -16.34 -8.89
C PHE A 58 3.20 -17.07 -9.56
N ALA A 59 3.44 -16.79 -10.84
CA ALA A 59 4.44 -17.49 -11.64
C ALA A 59 5.89 -17.31 -11.15
N SER A 60 6.16 -16.29 -10.33
CA SER A 60 7.49 -16.00 -9.80
C SER A 60 7.41 -15.18 -8.50
N LYS A 61 8.54 -15.07 -7.78
CA LYS A 61 8.69 -14.11 -6.67
C LYS A 61 8.36 -12.68 -7.13
N GLN A 62 8.82 -12.33 -8.34
CA GLN A 62 8.60 -11.01 -8.92
C GLN A 62 7.10 -10.74 -9.14
N ALA A 63 6.37 -11.71 -9.70
CA ALA A 63 4.93 -11.60 -9.91
C ALA A 63 4.15 -11.49 -8.59
N LEU A 64 4.62 -12.14 -7.52
CA LEU A 64 4.06 -11.98 -6.19
C LEU A 64 4.28 -10.57 -5.64
N LEU A 65 5.50 -10.03 -5.75
CA LEU A 65 5.82 -8.67 -5.29
C LEU A 65 5.03 -7.59 -6.04
N GLU A 66 4.92 -7.73 -7.37
CA GLU A 66 4.11 -6.83 -8.19
C GLU A 66 2.63 -6.90 -7.80
N ALA A 67 2.12 -8.09 -7.49
CA ALA A 67 0.74 -8.24 -7.04
C ALA A 67 0.49 -7.63 -5.64
N VAL A 68 1.45 -7.75 -4.71
CA VAL A 68 1.38 -7.08 -3.39
C VAL A 68 1.35 -5.56 -3.59
N MET A 69 2.23 -5.02 -4.43
CA MET A 69 2.26 -3.58 -4.73
C MET A 69 0.96 -3.11 -5.39
N ALA A 70 0.43 -3.88 -6.34
CA ALA A 70 -0.84 -3.58 -6.99
C ALA A 70 -2.00 -3.51 -5.99
N ASP A 71 -2.10 -4.50 -5.09
CA ASP A 71 -3.18 -4.55 -4.09
C ASP A 71 -3.12 -3.36 -3.13
N LEU A 72 -1.93 -2.98 -2.68
CA LEU A 72 -1.74 -1.82 -1.80
C LEU A 72 -2.06 -0.49 -2.51
N VAL A 73 -1.60 -0.32 -3.75
CA VAL A 73 -1.94 0.86 -4.56
C VAL A 73 -3.44 0.95 -4.80
N LEU A 74 -4.12 -0.18 -5.08
CA LEU A 74 -5.58 -0.21 -5.24
C LEU A 74 -6.30 0.18 -3.96
N ALA A 75 -5.86 -0.31 -2.79
CA ALA A 75 -6.42 0.07 -1.50
C ALA A 75 -6.24 1.57 -1.21
N LEU A 76 -5.05 2.10 -1.48
CA LEU A 76 -4.75 3.53 -1.33
C LEU A 76 -5.58 4.39 -2.30
N ASP A 77 -5.70 3.99 -3.56
CA ASP A 77 -6.48 4.70 -4.58
C ASP A 77 -7.96 4.82 -4.15
N ALA A 78 -8.55 3.71 -3.68
CA ALA A 78 -9.92 3.67 -3.20
C ALA A 78 -10.13 4.55 -1.94
N GLU A 79 -9.18 4.54 -1.00
CA GLU A 79 -9.22 5.41 0.18
C GLU A 79 -9.17 6.88 -0.21
N ILE A 80 -8.27 7.26 -1.11
CA ILE A 80 -8.15 8.64 -1.59
C ILE A 80 -9.43 9.07 -2.31
N ASP A 81 -10.02 8.22 -3.16
CA ASP A 81 -11.29 8.53 -3.82
C ASP A 81 -12.44 8.72 -2.82
N ALA A 82 -12.51 7.88 -1.79
CA ALA A 82 -13.49 8.04 -0.72
C ALA A 82 -13.31 9.37 0.01
N LEU A 83 -12.07 9.78 0.31
CA LEU A 83 -11.75 11.04 0.97
C LEU A 83 -12.07 12.26 0.09
N ILE A 84 -11.75 12.21 -1.21
CA ILE A 84 -12.09 13.28 -2.16
C ILE A 84 -13.61 13.44 -2.27
N SER A 85 -14.37 12.33 -2.28
CA SER A 85 -15.83 12.40 -2.39
C SER A 85 -16.51 13.11 -1.20
N GLN A 86 -15.83 13.19 -0.06
CA GLN A 86 -16.30 13.84 1.15
C GLN A 86 -15.79 15.28 1.30
N ASP A 87 -14.92 15.73 0.39
CA ASP A 87 -14.28 17.03 0.44
C ASP A 87 -15.12 18.08 -0.31
N CYS A 88 -15.51 19.15 0.38
CA CYS A 88 -16.26 20.25 -0.22
C CYS A 88 -15.38 21.27 -0.95
N GLU A 89 -14.06 21.22 -0.77
CA GLU A 89 -13.12 22.17 -1.36
C GLU A 89 -12.36 21.50 -2.52
N ALA A 90 -12.59 21.97 -3.76
CA ALA A 90 -11.95 21.37 -4.93
C ALA A 90 -10.43 21.58 -4.97
N TYR A 91 -9.95 22.76 -4.54
CA TYR A 91 -8.51 23.05 -4.57
C TYR A 91 -7.75 22.15 -3.59
N GLY A 92 -6.67 21.55 -4.08
CA GLY A 92 -5.82 20.65 -3.30
C GLY A 92 -6.52 19.38 -2.81
N CYS A 93 -7.67 19.00 -3.38
CA CYS A 93 -8.47 17.89 -2.88
C CYS A 93 -7.71 16.56 -2.94
N PHE A 94 -6.95 16.32 -4.02
CA PHE A 94 -6.15 15.11 -4.12
C PHE A 94 -5.02 15.11 -3.09
N THR A 95 -4.29 16.21 -2.96
CA THR A 95 -3.19 16.33 -2.00
C THR A 95 -3.68 16.20 -0.57
N ARG A 96 -4.82 16.81 -0.25
CA ARG A 96 -5.43 16.75 1.08
C ARG A 96 -5.89 15.33 1.42
N ALA A 97 -6.52 14.65 0.47
CA ALA A 97 -6.88 13.24 0.61
C ALA A 97 -5.64 12.34 0.74
N TYR A 98 -4.59 12.60 -0.05
CA TYR A 98 -3.32 11.88 0.02
C TYR A 98 -2.67 12.00 1.40
N VAL A 99 -2.56 13.23 1.94
CA VAL A 99 -2.06 13.47 3.30
C VAL A 99 -2.93 12.75 4.33
N ASN A 100 -4.26 12.80 4.19
CA ASN A 100 -5.15 12.10 5.12
C ASN A 100 -4.94 10.59 5.10
N ALA A 101 -4.73 9.98 3.93
CA ALA A 101 -4.48 8.55 3.78
C ALA A 101 -3.10 8.11 4.31
N VAL A 102 -2.06 8.93 4.07
CA VAL A 102 -0.70 8.70 4.63
C VAL A 102 -0.72 8.75 6.16
N PHE A 103 -1.45 9.70 6.72
CA PHE A 103 -1.62 9.88 8.17
C PHE A 103 -2.90 9.23 8.71
N ALA A 104 -3.48 8.27 8.00
CA ALA A 104 -4.56 7.47 8.57
C ALA A 104 -3.98 6.73 9.78
N ASP A 105 -4.76 6.62 10.87
CA ASP A 105 -4.36 5.83 12.03
C ASP A 105 -4.48 4.35 11.66
N ARG A 106 -3.51 3.93 10.86
CA ARG A 106 -3.35 2.56 10.42
C ARG A 106 -2.81 1.79 11.62
N ASP A 107 -3.20 0.52 11.73
CA ASP A 107 -2.51 -0.37 12.64
C ASP A 107 -0.99 -0.33 12.34
N ARG A 108 -0.19 -0.67 13.35
CA ARG A 108 1.27 -0.62 13.26
C ARG A 108 1.81 -1.43 12.05
N ASP A 109 1.07 -2.45 11.62
CA ASP A 109 1.43 -3.35 10.52
C ASP A 109 1.25 -2.67 9.14
N SER A 110 0.14 -1.97 8.88
CA SER A 110 -0.15 -1.37 7.57
C SER A 110 0.77 -0.18 7.24
N GLY A 111 1.21 0.59 8.24
CA GLY A 111 2.23 1.63 8.05
C GLY A 111 3.61 1.05 7.70
N ARG A 112 3.99 -0.04 8.36
CA ARG A 112 5.25 -0.77 8.10
C ARG A 112 5.31 -1.38 6.69
N GLN A 113 4.16 -1.80 6.14
CA GLN A 113 4.08 -2.30 4.76
C GLN A 113 4.52 -1.25 3.74
N TRP A 114 3.99 -0.02 3.83
CA TRP A 114 4.40 1.06 2.93
C TRP A 114 5.86 1.45 3.12
N ALA A 115 6.32 1.58 4.37
CA ALA A 115 7.72 1.86 4.69
C ALA A 115 8.69 0.85 4.04
N ALA A 116 8.43 -0.46 4.18
CA ALA A 116 9.26 -1.51 3.60
C ALA A 116 9.22 -1.51 2.05
N LEU A 117 8.06 -1.21 1.47
CA LEU A 117 7.94 -1.12 0.01
C LEU A 117 8.61 0.12 -0.57
N SER A 118 8.60 1.26 0.14
CA SER A 118 9.33 2.46 -0.30
C SER A 118 10.82 2.18 -0.50
N VAL A 119 11.46 1.39 0.38
CA VAL A 119 12.86 0.93 0.18
C VAL A 119 12.97 0.05 -1.05
N SER A 120 12.01 -0.86 -1.22
CA SER A 120 12.01 -1.83 -2.31
C SER A 120 11.89 -1.16 -3.67
N MET A 121 11.18 -0.03 -3.77
CA MET A 121 11.12 0.77 -5.00
C MET A 121 12.49 1.33 -5.43
N VAL A 122 13.47 1.47 -4.51
CA VAL A 122 14.83 1.88 -4.88
C VAL A 122 15.52 0.76 -5.67
N GLY A 123 15.46 -0.48 -5.15
CA GLY A 123 16.11 -1.66 -5.74
C GLY A 123 15.33 -2.33 -6.87
N GLU A 124 14.01 -2.15 -6.94
CA GLU A 124 13.11 -2.85 -7.87
C GLU A 124 12.46 -1.89 -8.88
N PRO A 125 12.99 -1.80 -10.13
CA PRO A 125 12.48 -0.86 -11.13
C PRO A 125 11.00 -1.06 -11.51
N SER A 126 10.49 -2.29 -11.44
CA SER A 126 9.09 -2.60 -11.71
C SER A 126 8.16 -1.96 -10.68
N LEU A 127 8.45 -2.13 -9.39
CA LEU A 127 7.65 -1.54 -8.30
C LEU A 127 7.67 -0.02 -8.36
N ARG A 128 8.85 0.56 -8.64
CA ARG A 128 8.98 2.01 -8.86
C ARG A 128 8.10 2.51 -10.01
N ARG A 129 8.09 1.80 -11.15
CA ARG A 129 7.25 2.17 -12.30
C ARG A 129 5.76 2.09 -11.99
N MET A 130 5.33 1.10 -11.21
CA MET A 130 3.93 0.99 -10.79
C MET A 130 3.52 2.20 -9.95
N TRP A 131 4.32 2.56 -8.95
CA TRP A 131 4.09 3.75 -8.13
C TRP A 131 4.05 5.03 -8.96
N THR A 132 5.09 5.29 -9.77
CA THR A 132 5.19 6.53 -10.53
C THR A 132 4.10 6.65 -11.58
N SER A 133 3.69 5.55 -12.21
CA SER A 133 2.59 5.53 -13.18
C SER A 133 1.25 5.84 -12.51
N TRP A 134 0.98 5.24 -11.35
CA TRP A 134 -0.24 5.52 -10.60
C TRP A 134 -0.30 7.00 -10.16
N PHE A 135 0.79 7.49 -9.57
CA PHE A 135 0.87 8.86 -9.06
C PHE A 135 0.74 9.91 -10.19
N ALA A 136 1.43 9.69 -11.32
CA ALA A 136 1.29 10.55 -12.50
C ALA A 136 -0.14 10.54 -13.05
N GLY A 137 -0.82 9.38 -13.01
CA GLY A 137 -2.23 9.27 -13.34
C GLY A 137 -3.12 10.12 -12.44
N ARG A 138 -2.90 10.10 -11.11
CA ARG A 138 -3.62 10.96 -10.15
C ARG A 138 -3.39 12.44 -10.45
N LEU A 139 -2.13 12.85 -10.60
CA LEU A 139 -1.80 14.25 -10.89
C LEU A 139 -2.42 14.74 -12.20
N SER A 140 -2.48 13.89 -13.22
CA SER A 140 -3.15 14.20 -14.47
C SER A 140 -4.66 14.42 -14.27
N ARG A 141 -5.34 13.53 -13.52
CA ARG A 141 -6.78 13.67 -13.20
C ARG A 141 -7.11 14.92 -12.38
N HIS A 142 -6.19 15.35 -11.53
CA HIS A 142 -6.36 16.48 -10.62
C HIS A 142 -5.55 17.72 -11.03
N LYS A 143 -5.12 17.83 -12.30
CA LYS A 143 -4.23 18.91 -12.74
C LYS A 143 -4.78 20.31 -12.45
N GLU A 144 -6.08 20.53 -12.62
CA GLU A 144 -6.69 21.84 -12.38
C GLU A 144 -6.75 22.23 -10.89
N THR A 145 -6.64 21.25 -9.99
CA THR A 145 -6.83 21.42 -8.55
C THR A 145 -5.55 21.27 -7.75
N ASP A 146 -4.54 20.55 -8.28
CA ASP A 146 -3.41 20.04 -7.50
C ASP A 146 -1.99 20.32 -8.08
N ASP A 147 -1.87 21.10 -9.16
CA ASP A 147 -0.61 21.37 -9.89
C ASP A 147 0.27 22.48 -9.25
N GLY A 148 -0.13 23.01 -8.09
CA GLY A 148 0.61 24.07 -7.40
C GLY A 148 1.86 23.56 -6.66
N VAL A 149 2.93 24.37 -6.66
CA VAL A 149 4.22 24.02 -6.00
C VAL A 149 4.09 23.72 -4.50
N ILE A 150 3.19 24.41 -3.80
CA ILE A 150 2.92 24.16 -2.37
C ILE A 150 2.33 22.76 -2.19
N LEU A 151 1.42 22.35 -3.08
CA LEU A 151 0.80 21.03 -3.03
C LEU A 151 1.80 19.93 -3.38
N GLU A 152 2.71 20.19 -4.32
CA GLU A 152 3.84 19.30 -4.61
C GLU A 152 4.75 19.12 -3.40
N MET A 153 5.15 20.22 -2.75
CA MET A 153 5.94 20.19 -1.53
C MET A 153 5.24 19.38 -0.43
N VAL A 154 3.93 19.55 -0.25
CA VAL A 154 3.13 18.80 0.73
C VAL A 154 3.15 17.29 0.42
N ARG A 155 2.99 16.89 -0.85
CA ARG A 155 3.05 15.47 -1.24
C ARG A 155 4.42 14.85 -0.96
N LEU A 156 5.50 15.55 -1.31
CA LEU A 156 6.88 15.11 -1.03
C LEU A 156 7.15 14.98 0.47
N ALA A 157 6.64 15.92 1.28
CA ALA A 157 6.73 15.83 2.73
C ALA A 157 5.91 14.65 3.29
N ALA A 158 4.79 14.31 2.67
CA ALA A 158 3.97 13.16 3.07
C ALA A 158 4.68 11.84 2.76
N ASP A 159 5.32 11.71 1.59
CA ASP A 159 6.14 10.54 1.24
C ASP A 159 7.29 10.33 2.24
N GLY A 160 7.90 11.44 2.71
CA GLY A 160 8.97 11.42 3.71
C GLY A 160 8.58 10.76 5.04
N ILE A 161 7.29 10.70 5.36
CA ILE A 161 6.77 10.02 6.57
C ILE A 161 7.09 8.53 6.54
N TRP A 162 6.88 7.86 5.40
CA TRP A 162 7.15 6.42 5.28
C TRP A 162 8.63 6.11 5.47
N PHE A 163 9.50 6.97 4.93
CA PHE A 163 10.94 6.83 5.10
C PHE A 163 11.38 7.12 6.54
N ALA A 164 10.78 8.11 7.19
CA ALA A 164 11.05 8.41 8.59
C ALA A 164 10.59 7.27 9.52
N ASP A 165 9.42 6.68 9.26
CA ASP A 165 8.89 5.55 10.04
C ASP A 165 9.73 4.28 9.87
N LEU A 166 10.25 4.04 8.67
CA LEU A 166 11.20 2.95 8.41
C LEU A 166 12.46 3.06 9.28
N LEU A 167 13.01 4.27 9.42
CA LEU A 167 14.26 4.51 10.13
C LEU A 167 14.11 4.60 11.65
N ALA A 168 12.87 4.60 12.16
CA ALA A 168 12.59 4.71 13.57
C ALA A 168 12.67 3.35 14.27
N ASP A 169 13.33 3.30 15.43
CA ASP A 169 13.53 2.06 16.19
C ASP A 169 12.22 1.36 16.59
N ASP A 170 11.13 2.11 16.81
CA ASP A 170 9.81 1.59 17.17
C ASP A 170 8.84 1.51 15.97
N GLY A 171 9.32 1.83 14.77
CA GLY A 171 8.54 1.90 13.53
C GLY A 171 7.67 3.14 13.40
N ARG A 172 7.92 4.19 14.20
CA ARG A 172 7.24 5.48 14.06
C ARG A 172 8.21 6.62 14.38
N ALA A 173 8.59 7.40 13.37
CA ALA A 173 9.49 8.53 13.62
C ALA A 173 8.83 9.53 14.59
N GLY A 174 9.61 9.95 15.59
CA GLY A 174 9.15 10.81 16.68
C GLY A 174 8.63 12.18 16.22
N GLY A 175 8.06 12.93 17.17
CA GLY A 175 7.49 14.27 16.94
C GLY A 175 5.96 14.29 16.91
N ASP A 176 5.40 15.50 16.89
CA ASP A 176 3.96 15.71 16.88
C ASP A 176 3.36 15.48 15.47
N ARG A 177 2.99 14.23 15.19
CA ARG A 177 2.36 13.83 13.92
C ARG A 177 1.03 14.52 13.67
N ALA A 178 0.29 14.83 14.73
CA ALA A 178 -0.98 15.53 14.60
C ALA A 178 -0.75 16.97 14.16
N ALA A 179 0.22 17.67 14.77
CA ALA A 179 0.60 19.01 14.35
C ALA A 179 1.16 19.05 12.92
N LEU A 180 1.99 18.08 12.54
CA LEU A 180 2.54 17.99 11.19
C LEU A 180 1.42 17.78 10.15
N LYS A 181 0.52 16.82 10.39
CA LYS A 181 -0.67 16.59 9.54
C LYS A 181 -1.49 17.87 9.42
N ALA A 182 -1.82 18.50 10.55
CA ALA A 182 -2.64 19.71 10.58
C ALA A 182 -2.01 20.85 9.76
N ARG A 183 -0.68 21.02 9.84
CA ARG A 183 0.05 22.02 9.06
C ARG A 183 0.00 21.72 7.55
N MET A 184 0.18 20.47 7.17
CA MET A 184 0.10 20.04 5.76
C MET A 184 -1.31 20.24 5.21
N ILE A 185 -2.35 19.82 5.93
CA ILE A 185 -3.75 20.03 5.55
C ILE A 185 -4.09 21.53 5.41
N ALA A 186 -3.56 22.39 6.28
CA ALA A 186 -3.77 23.83 6.16
C ALA A 186 -3.18 24.40 4.86
N GLN A 187 -2.03 23.87 4.40
CA GLN A 187 -1.38 24.31 3.16
C GLN A 187 -2.07 23.79 1.89
N THR A 188 -3.03 22.87 1.98
CA THR A 188 -3.76 22.39 0.80
C THR A 188 -5.03 23.17 0.51
N LYS A 189 -5.42 24.12 1.36
CA LYS A 189 -6.59 24.96 1.17
C LYS A 189 -6.23 26.22 0.41
N LYS A 190 -7.17 26.79 -0.35
CA LYS A 190 -6.96 28.11 -0.95
C LYS A 190 -6.70 29.12 0.16
N GLU A 191 -5.64 29.91 0.01
CA GLU A 191 -5.50 31.12 0.81
C GLU A 191 -6.75 31.95 0.58
N THR A 192 -7.51 32.19 1.65
CA THR A 192 -8.60 33.16 1.59
C THR A 192 -7.92 34.50 1.38
N GLU A 193 -8.05 35.08 0.19
CA GLU A 193 -7.59 36.44 -0.09
C GLU A 193 -8.08 37.34 1.05
N ARG A 194 -7.13 37.92 1.79
CA ARG A 194 -7.37 38.85 2.88
C ARG A 194 -7.24 40.28 2.36
#